data_AF-Q54S99-F1
#
_entry.id   AF-Q54S99-F1
#
_cell.length_a   1.000
_cell.length_b   1.000
_cell.length_c   1.000
_cell.angle_alpha   90.00
_cell.angle_beta   90.00
_cell.angle_gamma   90.00
#
_symmetry.space_group_name_H-M   'P 1'
#
loop_
_entity.id
_entity.type
_entity.pdbx_description
1 polymer ?
#
loop_
_entity_poly.entity_id
_entity_poly.type
_entity_poly.pdbx_seq_one_letter_code
_entity_poly.pdbx_strand_id
1 'polypeptide(L)'
;MTQLETIIKDRNLALVFRQFLYNRFNNENFSFWLEVENYKYLDKSEMEVRSKEIFAKYFLADSKYELNLNFQDRKDLEEKINKNSPTSDTFARIQNDIKKHMETDAIPLFLKSDDYKKYKESQTISVPDRDRSVTVGMIEEFFKNRQLETQN
;
A
#
# COMPACT_ATOMS: atom_id res chain seq x y z
N MET A 1 14.25 9.57 7.32
CA MET A 1 13.63 8.38 6.72
C MET A 1 12.60 7.87 7.70
N THR A 2 11.34 7.79 7.29
CA THR A 2 10.24 7.29 8.13
C THR A 2 10.35 5.78 8.36
N GLN A 3 9.55 5.22 9.28
CA GLN A 3 9.60 3.78 9.54
C GLN A 3 9.10 2.98 8.33
N LEU A 4 8.04 3.45 7.65
CA LEU A 4 7.57 2.81 6.42
C LEU A 4 8.64 2.88 5.33
N GLU A 5 9.29 4.04 5.15
CA GLU A 5 10.39 4.19 4.18
C GLU A 5 11.54 3.21 4.44
N THR A 6 11.82 2.89 5.70
CA THR A 6 12.84 1.90 6.05
C THR A 6 12.43 0.50 5.59
N ILE A 7 11.15 0.15 5.73
CA ILE A 7 10.60 -1.16 5.32
C ILE A 7 10.61 -1.28 3.79
N ILE A 8 10.05 -0.30 3.10
CA ILE A 8 9.87 -0.32 1.64
C ILE A 8 11.15 -0.01 0.85
N LYS A 9 12.26 0.31 1.51
CA LYS A 9 13.58 0.39 0.86
C LYS A 9 14.17 -1.01 0.61
N ASP A 10 13.75 -2.00 1.39
CA ASP A 10 14.21 -3.38 1.29
C ASP A 10 13.04 -4.27 0.84
N ARG A 11 13.15 -4.80 -0.39
CA ARG A 11 12.11 -5.65 -0.99
C ARG A 11 11.76 -6.84 -0.14
N ASN A 12 12.76 -7.47 0.48
CA ASN A 12 12.52 -8.66 1.27
C ASN A 12 11.87 -8.29 2.60
N LEU A 13 12.30 -7.19 3.23
CA LEU A 13 11.66 -6.67 4.43
C LEU A 13 10.19 -6.27 4.19
N ALA A 14 9.87 -5.69 3.03
CA ALA A 14 8.51 -5.39 2.63
C ALA A 14 7.64 -6.65 2.49
N LEU A 15 8.20 -7.75 1.96
CA LEU A 15 7.51 -9.05 1.88
C LEU A 15 7.27 -9.66 3.27
N VAL A 16 8.23 -9.53 4.19
CA VAL A 16 8.05 -9.98 5.58
C VAL A 16 6.98 -9.14 6.28
N PHE A 17 6.97 -7.82 6.09
CA PHE A 17 5.93 -6.94 6.63
C PHE A 17 4.54 -7.29 6.07
N ARG A 18 4.43 -7.50 4.75
CA ARG A 18 3.19 -7.99 4.12
C ARG A 18 2.69 -9.27 4.80
N GLN A 19 3.56 -10.26 4.98
CA GLN A 19 3.18 -11.54 5.59
C GLN A 19 2.70 -11.36 7.04
N PHE A 20 3.41 -10.52 7.79
CA PHE A 20 3.03 -10.15 9.16
C PHE A 20 1.62 -9.56 9.24
N LEU A 21 1.27 -8.64 8.32
CA LEU A 21 -0.06 -8.03 8.24
C LEU A 21 -1.13 -9.04 7.80
N TYR A 22 -0.81 -9.88 6.81
CA TYR A 22 -1.71 -10.90 6.29
C TYR A 22 -2.14 -11.89 7.37
N ASN A 23 -1.20 -12.36 8.19
CA ASN A 23 -1.47 -13.28 9.31
C ASN A 23 -2.39 -12.65 10.39
N ARG A 24 -2.56 -11.32 10.38
CA ARG A 24 -3.37 -10.56 11.32
C ARG A 24 -4.65 -10.00 10.71
N PHE A 25 -4.94 -10.33 9.46
CA PHE A 25 -6.09 -9.80 8.71
C PHE A 25 -6.15 -8.25 8.75
N ASN A 26 -5.00 -7.57 8.75
CA ASN A 26 -4.87 -6.11 8.82
C ASN A 26 -3.89 -5.64 7.74
N ASN A 27 -4.20 -5.97 6.47
CA ASN A 27 -3.33 -5.68 5.33
C ASN A 27 -3.92 -4.67 4.36
N GLU A 28 -5.13 -4.16 4.60
CA GLU A 28 -5.85 -3.19 3.78
C GLU A 28 -5.08 -1.88 3.66
N ASN A 29 -4.54 -1.36 4.77
CA ASN A 29 -3.77 -0.12 4.81
C ASN A 29 -2.52 -0.20 3.92
N PHE A 30 -1.75 -1.28 4.05
CA PHE A 30 -0.54 -1.46 3.25
C PHE A 30 -0.85 -1.77 1.78
N SER A 31 -1.92 -2.52 1.51
CA SER A 31 -2.35 -2.82 0.14
C SER A 31 -2.82 -1.55 -0.58
N PHE A 32 -3.62 -0.72 0.07
CA PHE A 32 -4.02 0.59 -0.45
C PHE A 32 -2.79 1.46 -0.72
N TRP A 33 -1.89 1.55 0.25
CA TRP A 33 -0.70 2.40 0.12
C TRP A 33 0.15 1.99 -1.09
N LEU A 34 0.38 0.70 -1.30
CA LEU A 34 1.10 0.17 -2.47
C LEU A 34 0.35 0.44 -3.78
N GLU A 35 -0.97 0.24 -3.81
CA GLU A 35 -1.78 0.55 -4.99
C GLU A 35 -1.67 2.02 -5.39
N VAL A 36 -1.68 2.94 -4.42
CA VAL A 36 -1.53 4.37 -4.69
C VAL A 36 -0.11 4.72 -5.14
N GLU A 37 0.93 4.07 -4.60
CA GLU A 37 2.29 4.28 -5.11
C GLU A 37 2.42 3.85 -6.57
N ASN A 38 1.89 2.69 -6.95
CA ASN A 38 1.95 2.22 -8.33
C ASN A 38 1.07 3.06 -9.27
N TYR A 39 -0.10 3.47 -8.78
CA TYR A 39 -1.04 4.32 -9.51
C TYR A 39 -0.40 5.62 -10.02
N LYS A 40 0.60 6.18 -9.30
CA LYS A 40 1.30 7.41 -9.70
C LYS A 40 2.08 7.29 -11.02
N TYR A 41 2.39 6.07 -11.46
CA TYR A 41 3.16 5.81 -12.68
C TYR A 41 2.29 5.47 -13.89
N LEU A 42 0.97 5.40 -13.70
CA LEU A 42 0.02 5.09 -14.78
C LEU A 42 -0.14 6.25 -15.75
N ASP A 43 -0.52 5.95 -16.99
CA ASP A 43 -0.93 6.99 -17.91
C ASP A 43 -2.32 7.55 -17.54
N LYS A 44 -2.71 8.67 -18.16
CA LYS A 44 -3.97 9.34 -17.84
C LYS A 44 -5.20 8.44 -18.05
N SER A 45 -5.20 7.63 -19.10
CA SER A 45 -6.34 6.76 -19.42
C SER A 45 -6.46 5.62 -18.42
N GLU A 46 -5.34 5.04 -18.02
CA GLU A 46 -5.28 4.02 -16.96
C GLU A 46 -5.67 4.60 -15.60
N MET A 47 -5.24 5.83 -15.28
CA MET A 47 -5.63 6.52 -14.04
C MET A 47 -7.14 6.69 -13.92
N GLU A 48 -7.84 7.02 -15.01
CA GLU A 48 -9.31 7.17 -15.02
C GLU A 48 -10.04 5.87 -14.65
N VAL A 49 -9.53 4.73 -15.11
CA VAL A 49 -10.10 3.41 -14.77
C VAL A 49 -9.68 3.00 -13.36
N ARG A 50 -8.37 3.04 -13.08
CA ARG A 50 -7.79 2.52 -11.84
C ARG A 50 -8.24 3.32 -10.62
N SER A 51 -8.48 4.63 -10.76
CA SER A 51 -8.99 5.45 -9.66
C SER A 51 -10.37 4.97 -9.19
N LYS A 52 -11.26 4.57 -10.11
CA LYS A 52 -12.59 4.02 -9.78
C LYS A 52 -12.49 2.65 -9.11
N GLU A 53 -11.56 1.81 -9.55
CA GLU A 53 -11.31 0.50 -8.93
C GLU A 53 -10.75 0.63 -7.51
N ILE A 54 -9.78 1.53 -7.30
CA ILE A 54 -9.24 1.85 -5.97
C ILE A 54 -10.37 2.40 -5.08
N PHE A 55 -11.20 3.31 -5.60
CA PHE A 55 -12.35 3.82 -4.87
C PHE A 55 -13.30 2.69 -4.44
N ALA A 56 -13.70 1.84 -5.38
CA ALA A 56 -14.59 0.73 -5.10
C ALA A 56 -14.04 -0.23 -4.04
N LYS A 57 -12.73 -0.50 -4.10
CA LYS A 57 -12.07 -1.46 -3.22
C LYS A 57 -11.85 -0.95 -1.79
N TYR A 58 -11.56 0.33 -1.61
CA TYR A 58 -11.14 0.86 -0.30
C TYR A 58 -12.12 1.85 0.32
N PHE A 59 -13.07 2.38 -0.45
CA PHE A 59 -13.91 3.52 -0.06
C PHE A 59 -15.40 3.31 -0.27
N LEU A 60 -15.85 2.19 -0.84
CA LEU A 60 -17.27 1.83 -0.76
C LEU A 60 -17.56 1.16 0.57
N ALA A 61 -18.73 1.48 1.12
CA ALA A 61 -19.25 0.81 2.30
C ALA A 61 -19.33 -0.71 2.07
N ASP A 62 -18.98 -1.48 3.10
CA ASP A 62 -19.01 -2.94 3.11
C ASP A 62 -18.00 -3.59 2.16
N SER A 63 -17.05 -2.82 1.61
CA SER A 63 -15.95 -3.41 0.88
C SER A 63 -15.08 -4.27 1.80
N LYS A 64 -14.63 -5.42 1.31
CA LYS A 64 -13.73 -6.33 2.03
C LYS A 64 -12.44 -5.65 2.52
N TYR A 65 -11.99 -4.61 1.83
CA TYR A 65 -10.78 -3.84 2.16
C TYR A 65 -11.12 -2.39 2.54
N GLU A 66 -12.33 -2.13 3.03
CA GLU A 66 -12.76 -0.79 3.45
C GLU A 66 -11.78 -0.17 4.46
N LEU A 67 -11.30 1.03 4.15
CA LEU A 67 -10.45 1.80 5.04
C LEU A 67 -11.29 2.59 6.04
N ASN A 68 -10.84 2.62 7.29
CA ASN A 68 -11.45 3.46 8.31
C ASN A 68 -11.06 4.93 8.08
N LEU A 69 -11.93 5.68 7.40
CA LEU A 69 -11.76 7.09 7.08
C LEU A 69 -13.01 7.88 7.46
N ASN A 70 -12.82 9.18 7.72
CA ASN A 70 -13.95 10.03 8.01
C ASN A 70 -14.82 10.24 6.75
N PHE A 71 -16.11 10.53 6.96
CA PHE A 71 -17.10 10.70 5.90
C PHE A 71 -16.70 11.78 4.87
N GLN A 72 -16.08 12.87 5.33
CA GLN A 72 -15.71 13.98 4.46
C GLN A 72 -14.65 13.57 3.44
N ASP A 73 -13.64 12.79 3.87
CA ASP A 73 -12.57 12.31 2.99
C ASP A 73 -13.09 11.39 1.90
N ARG A 74 -14.04 10.51 2.25
CA ARG A 74 -14.72 9.65 1.27
C ARG A 74 -15.49 10.48 0.26
N LYS A 75 -16.26 11.47 0.72
CA LYS A 75 -17.09 12.31 -0.14
C LYS A 75 -16.24 13.16 -1.09
N ASP A 76 -15.18 13.79 -0.58
CA ASP A 76 -14.29 14.63 -1.41
C ASP A 76 -13.60 13.80 -2.50
N LEU A 77 -13.18 12.58 -2.16
CA LEU A 77 -12.58 11.65 -3.12
C LEU A 77 -13.60 11.18 -4.16
N GLU A 78 -14.82 10.85 -3.74
CA GLU A 78 -15.92 10.45 -4.63
C GLU A 78 -16.23 11.54 -5.65
N GLU A 79 -16.37 12.80 -5.20
CA GLU A 79 -16.60 13.93 -6.08
C GLU A 79 -15.47 14.13 -7.09
N LYS A 80 -14.21 13.94 -6.68
CA LYS A 80 -13.03 14.07 -7.55
C LYS A 80 -13.01 12.99 -8.63
N ILE A 81 -13.36 11.75 -8.28
CA ILE A 81 -13.39 10.62 -9.21
C ILE A 81 -14.58 10.74 -10.18
N ASN A 82 -15.75 11.15 -9.70
CA ASN A 82 -16.95 11.33 -10.53
C ASN A 82 -16.81 12.43 -11.58
N LYS A 83 -15.96 13.44 -11.33
CA LYS A 83 -15.63 14.49 -12.31
C LYS A 83 -14.70 14.00 -13.44
N ASN A 84 -14.29 12.73 -13.45
CA ASN A 84 -13.34 12.12 -14.40
C ASN A 84 -12.07 12.99 -14.59
N SER A 85 -11.60 13.60 -13.51
CA SER A 85 -10.37 14.38 -13.50
C SER A 85 -9.36 13.86 -12.46
N PRO A 86 -9.08 12.54 -12.42
CA PRO A 86 -8.06 12.02 -11.52
C PRO A 86 -6.66 12.41 -12.02
N THR A 87 -5.79 12.72 -11.08
CA THR A 87 -4.35 12.99 -11.28
C THR A 87 -3.52 11.99 -10.48
N SER A 88 -2.20 12.01 -10.62
CA SER A 88 -1.26 11.27 -9.75
C SER A 88 -1.47 11.54 -8.25
N ASP A 89 -1.94 12.74 -7.90
CA ASP A 89 -2.18 13.18 -6.53
C ASP A 89 -3.63 12.96 -6.05
N THR A 90 -4.43 12.17 -6.78
CA THR A 90 -5.83 11.91 -6.41
C THR A 90 -6.00 11.44 -4.99
N PHE A 91 -5.11 10.55 -4.54
CA PHE A 91 -5.17 9.91 -3.23
C PHE A 91 -4.15 10.46 -2.22
N ALA A 92 -3.40 11.51 -2.57
CA ALA A 92 -2.20 11.92 -1.82
C ALA A 92 -2.46 12.21 -0.32
N ARG A 93 -3.55 12.91 -0.01
CA ARG A 93 -3.91 13.22 1.39
C ARG A 93 -4.21 11.96 2.19
N ILE A 94 -5.09 11.11 1.66
CA ILE A 94 -5.51 9.86 2.32
C ILE A 94 -4.31 8.90 2.44
N GLN A 95 -3.48 8.79 1.40
CA GLN A 95 -2.26 7.99 1.44
C GLN A 95 -1.33 8.41 2.58
N ASN A 96 -1.18 9.71 2.82
CA ASN A 96 -0.38 10.22 3.92
C ASN A 96 -0.98 9.86 5.29
N ASP A 97 -2.30 9.90 5.42
CA ASP A 97 -2.98 9.52 6.65
C ASP A 97 -2.87 8.01 6.92
N ILE A 98 -3.01 7.17 5.88
CA ILE A 98 -2.80 5.72 5.97
C ILE A 98 -1.33 5.40 6.31
N LYS A 99 -0.37 6.11 5.73
CA LYS A 99 1.05 5.98 6.10
C LYS A 99 1.24 6.26 7.60
N LYS A 100 0.74 7.39 8.10
CA LYS A 100 0.84 7.74 9.52
C LYS A 100 0.18 6.69 10.41
N HIS A 101 -1.00 6.19 10.01
CA HIS A 101 -1.71 5.15 10.74
C HIS A 101 -0.87 3.87 10.86
N MET A 102 -0.27 3.40 9.76
CA MET A 102 0.63 2.25 9.80
C MET A 102 1.85 2.50 10.69
N GLU A 103 2.41 3.71 10.67
CA GLU A 103 3.56 4.10 11.49
C GLU A 103 3.27 4.19 12.98
N THR A 104 2.02 4.45 13.38
CA THR A 104 1.62 4.52 14.78
C THR A 104 1.02 3.22 15.32
N ASP A 105 0.54 2.32 14.46
CA ASP A 105 -0.11 1.07 14.86
C ASP A 105 0.68 -0.18 14.42
N ALA A 106 0.58 -0.55 13.14
CA ALA A 106 1.07 -1.84 12.66
C ALA A 106 2.60 -1.96 12.63
N ILE A 107 3.32 -0.89 12.27
CA ILE A 107 4.79 -0.91 12.11
C ILE A 107 5.51 -1.07 13.46
N PRO A 108 5.16 -0.34 14.54
CA PRO A 108 5.75 -0.57 15.85
C PRO A 108 5.60 -2.02 16.34
N LEU A 109 4.47 -2.67 16.03
CA LEU A 109 4.24 -4.08 16.36
C LEU A 109 5.09 -5.01 15.48
N PHE A 110 5.22 -4.68 14.19
CA PHE A 110 6.08 -5.43 13.26
C PHE A 110 7.55 -5.41 13.70
N LEU A 111 8.08 -4.25 14.05
CA LEU A 111 9.49 -4.10 14.44
C LEU A 111 9.83 -4.83 15.76
N LYS A 112 8.83 -5.20 16.55
CA LYS A 112 8.97 -6.01 17.78
C LYS A 112 8.67 -7.50 17.56
N SER A 113 8.15 -7.86 16.40
CA SER A 113 7.72 -9.22 16.07
C SER A 113 8.89 -10.18 15.86
N ASP A 114 8.62 -11.47 16.03
CA ASP A 114 9.62 -12.50 15.74
C ASP A 114 9.89 -12.64 14.24
N ASP A 115 8.92 -12.27 13.38
CA ASP A 115 9.12 -12.23 11.93
C ASP A 115 10.24 -11.24 11.56
N TYR A 116 10.20 -10.03 12.15
CA TYR A 116 11.24 -9.03 11.95
C TYR A 116 12.60 -9.47 12.53
N LYS A 117 12.63 -10.05 13.74
CA LYS A 117 13.87 -10.55 14.36
C LYS A 117 14.53 -11.64 13.51
N LYS A 118 13.76 -12.64 13.07
CA LYS A 118 14.24 -13.71 12.19
C LYS A 118 14.79 -13.17 10.89
N TYR A 119 14.10 -12.19 10.29
CA TYR A 119 14.60 -11.51 9.09
C TYR A 119 15.90 -10.75 9.35
N LYS A 120 16.02 -10.06 10.49
CA LYS A 120 17.25 -9.34 10.86
C LYS A 120 18.45 -10.26 11.10
N GLU A 121 18.23 -11.45 11.62
CA GLU A 121 19.28 -12.44 11.90
C GLU A 121 19.73 -13.21 10.66
N SER A 122 18.78 -13.62 9.81
CA SER A 122 19.06 -14.51 8.68
C SER A 122 19.09 -13.82 7.33
N GLN A 123 18.46 -12.65 7.21
CA GLN A 123 18.09 -12.01 5.93
C GLN A 123 17.33 -12.93 4.96
N THR A 124 16.72 -14.00 5.48
CA THR A 124 15.95 -14.95 4.67
C THR A 124 14.47 -14.66 4.75
N ILE A 125 13.78 -14.85 3.62
CA ILE A 125 12.33 -14.75 3.54
C ILE A 125 11.75 -16.14 3.81
N SER A 126 11.12 -16.34 4.97
CA SER A 126 10.30 -17.52 5.24
C SER A 126 8.85 -17.29 4.81
N VAL A 127 8.65 -16.95 3.54
CA VAL A 127 7.30 -16.80 2.97
C VAL A 127 7.08 -18.00 2.06
N PRO A 128 6.03 -18.82 2.27
CA PRO A 128 5.73 -19.93 1.39
C PRO A 128 5.58 -19.43 -0.05
N ASP A 129 6.21 -20.11 -1.00
CA ASP A 129 6.24 -19.83 -2.46
C ASP A 129 4.83 -19.77 -3.11
N ARG A 130 3.78 -20.06 -2.34
CA ARG A 130 2.43 -20.32 -2.82
C ARG A 130 1.47 -19.14 -2.83
N ASP A 131 1.84 -17.97 -2.34
CA ASP A 131 0.98 -16.80 -2.51
C ASP A 131 1.60 -15.85 -3.55
N ARG A 132 1.33 -16.13 -4.82
CA ARG A 132 1.12 -15.06 -5.83
C ARG A 132 -0.14 -14.26 -5.47
N SER A 133 -0.20 -13.75 -4.24
CA SER A 133 -1.25 -12.84 -3.85
C SER A 133 -1.04 -11.54 -4.59
N VAL A 134 -2.14 -10.86 -4.91
CA VAL A 134 -2.13 -9.58 -5.62
C VAL A 134 -1.14 -8.59 -4.99
N THR A 135 -1.03 -8.57 -3.65
CA THR A 135 -0.12 -7.67 -2.93
C THR A 135 1.36 -7.96 -3.16
N VAL A 136 1.75 -9.20 -3.46
CA VAL A 136 3.14 -9.51 -3.87
C VAL A 136 3.42 -8.86 -5.22
N GLY A 137 2.51 -9.00 -6.19
CA GLY A 137 2.63 -8.34 -7.48
C GLY A 137 2.73 -6.82 -7.35
N MET A 138 1.95 -6.22 -6.44
CA MET A 138 2.03 -4.79 -6.14
C MET A 138 3.38 -4.38 -5.56
N ILE A 139 4.00 -5.21 -4.70
CA ILE A 139 5.36 -4.97 -4.18
C ILE A 139 6.37 -5.04 -5.33
N GLU A 140 6.31 -6.05 -6.20
CA GLU A 140 7.22 -6.14 -7.35
C GLU A 140 7.12 -4.92 -8.26
N GLU A 141 5.89 -4.51 -8.58
CA GLU A 141 5.61 -3.34 -9.39
C GLU A 141 6.12 -2.05 -8.73
N PHE A 142 5.95 -1.91 -7.42
CA PHE A 142 6.49 -0.78 -6.65
C PHE A 142 8.01 -0.66 -6.79
N PHE A 143 8.74 -1.77 -6.62
CA PHE A 143 10.20 -1.77 -6.76
C PHE A 143 10.64 -1.52 -8.19
N LYS A 144 9.91 -2.05 -9.19
CA LYS A 144 10.16 -1.78 -10.61
C LYS A 144 10.00 -0.29 -10.92
N ASN A 145 8.92 0.34 -10.45
CA ASN A 145 8.64 1.75 -10.70
C ASN A 145 9.71 2.68 -10.09
N ARG A 146 10.18 2.37 -8.88
CA ARG A 146 11.29 3.09 -8.21
C ARG A 146 12.62 3.00 -8.97
N GLN A 147 12.91 1.86 -9.59
CA GLN A 147 14.13 1.71 -10.39
C GLN A 147 14.13 2.61 -11.62
N LEU A 148 12.95 2.81 -12.24
CA LEU A 148 12.80 3.71 -13.38
C LEU A 148 13.07 5.18 -13.01
N GLU A 149 12.75 5.60 -11.77
CA GLU A 149 13.07 6.96 -11.29
C GLU A 149 14.58 7.22 -11.20
N THR A 150 15.37 6.21 -10.82
CA THR A 150 16.83 6.36 -10.67
C THR A 150 17.59 6.40 -12.00
N GLN A 151 16.91 6.21 -13.13
CA GLN A 151 17.51 6.17 -14.47
C GLN A 151 17.26 7.45 -15.29
N ASN A 152 16.47 8.39 -14.77
CA ASN A 152 16.17 9.69 -15.39
C ASN A 152 16.75 10.86 -14.58
#